data_AF-A0A3C0WEM8-F1
#
_entry.id   AF-A0A3C0WEM8-F1
#
_cell.length_a   1.000
_cell.length_b   1.000
_cell.length_c   1.000
_cell.angle_alpha   90.00
_cell.angle_beta   90.00
_cell.angle_gamma   90.00
#
_symmetry.space_group_name_H-M   'P 1'
#
loop_
_entity.id
_entity.type
_entity.pdbx_description
1 polymer ?
#
loop_
_entity_poly.entity_id
_entity_poly.type
_entity_poly.pdbx_seq_one_letter_code
_entity_poly.pdbx_strand_id
1 'polypeptide(L)' 'LPGGLSIIAPPELNIPVDDPELPSTGRRLAYARYLTNGNHPLVARVLVNRIWMHHFGSALV' A
#
# COMPACT_ATOMS: atom_id res chain seq x y z
N LEU A 1 10.01 -7.66 -5.61
CA LEU A 1 10.20 -6.24 -5.22
C LEU A 1 8.86 -5.70 -4.72
N PRO A 2 8.80 -4.82 -3.70
CA PRO A 2 7.54 -4.19 -3.30
C PRO A 2 6.96 -3.41 -4.51
N GLY A 3 5.66 -3.55 -4.74
CA GLY A 3 4.96 -3.03 -5.91
C GLY A 3 3.48 -3.44 -5.90
N GLY A 4 2.67 -2.77 -6.72
CA GLY A 4 1.24 -3.04 -6.85
C GLY A 4 0.94 -4.30 -7.69
N LEU A 5 -0.34 -4.71 -7.71
CA LEU A 5 -0.81 -5.78 -8.58
C LEU A 5 -0.64 -5.36 -10.04
N SER A 6 0.13 -6.11 -10.84
CA SER A 6 0.50 -5.73 -12.22
C SER A 6 -0.69 -5.38 -13.13
N ILE A 7 -1.90 -5.84 -12.81
CA ILE A 7 -3.11 -5.63 -13.60
C ILE A 7 -3.90 -4.36 -13.25
N ILE A 8 -3.72 -3.83 -12.03
CA ILE A 8 -4.40 -2.60 -11.57
C ILE A 8 -3.44 -1.53 -11.06
N ALA A 9 -2.14 -1.83 -10.96
CA ALA A 9 -1.16 -0.89 -10.49
C ALA A 9 -1.09 0.28 -11.47
N PRO A 10 -1.18 1.53 -10.98
CA PRO A 10 -1.00 2.68 -11.86
C PRO A 10 0.41 2.65 -12.44
N PRO A 11 0.56 2.95 -13.73
CA PRO A 11 1.86 2.91 -14.42
C PRO A 11 2.89 3.88 -13.81
N GLU A 12 2.44 4.86 -13.03
CA GLU A 12 3.26 5.88 -12.38
C GLU A 12 3.87 5.44 -11.03
N LEU A 13 3.63 4.21 -10.56
CA LEU A 13 4.21 3.70 -9.31
C LEU A 13 5.73 3.47 -9.43
N ASN A 14 6.49 4.55 -9.45
CA ASN A 14 7.94 4.53 -9.49
C ASN A 14 8.49 4.47 -8.05
N ILE A 15 8.86 3.26 -7.62
CA ILE A 15 9.57 3.06 -6.35
C ILE A 15 11.07 3.11 -6.66
N PRO A 16 11.79 4.15 -6.19
CA PRO A 16 13.22 4.30 -6.43
C PRO A 16 14.00 3.04 -6.07
N VAL A 17 15.05 2.76 -6.84
CA VAL A 17 15.82 1.51 -6.72
C VAL A 17 16.55 1.46 -5.39
N ASP A 18 17.26 2.55 -5.03
CA ASP A 18 18.02 2.68 -3.79
C ASP A 18 18.05 4.14 -3.32
N ASP A 19 17.98 4.33 -2.00
CA ASP A 19 18.24 5.60 -1.34
C ASP A 19 19.63 5.50 -0.67
N PRO A 20 20.65 6.22 -1.15
CA PRO A 20 22.01 6.13 -0.63
C PRO A 20 22.14 6.66 0.81
N GLU A 21 21.16 7.40 1.32
CA GLU A 21 21.17 7.93 2.69
C GLU A 21 20.62 6.95 3.73
N LEU A 22 20.00 5.84 3.29
CA LEU A 22 19.39 4.85 4.19
C LEU A 22 20.28 3.59 4.31
N PRO A 23 20.37 2.98 5.50
CA PRO A 23 21.07 1.70 5.69
C PRO A 23 20.39 0.51 5.00
N SER A 24 19.24 0.75 4.34
CA SER A 24 18.53 -0.21 3.50
C SER A 24 18.10 0.49 2.22
N THR A 25 17.71 -0.26 1.19
CA THR A 25 17.28 0.24 -0.13
C THR A 25 16.10 1.24 -0.10
N GLY A 26 15.46 1.51 1.04
CA GLY A 26 14.38 2.49 1.19
C GLY A 26 13.03 2.07 0.57
N ARG A 27 13.03 0.99 -0.23
CA ARG A 27 11.89 0.54 -1.05
C ARG A 27 10.62 0.23 -0.26
N ARG A 28 10.75 -0.36 0.95
CA ARG A 28 9.60 -0.64 1.83
C ARG A 28 8.97 0.64 2.37
N LEU A 29 9.81 1.63 2.73
CA LEU A 29 9.33 2.93 3.21
C LEU A 29 8.64 3.70 2.08
N ALA A 30 9.24 3.73 0.89
CA ALA A 30 8.64 4.35 -0.28
C ALA A 30 7.28 3.72 -0.63
N TYR A 31 7.20 2.38 -0.62
CA TYR A 31 5.93 1.69 -0.85
C TYR A 31 4.89 1.94 0.24
N ALA A 32 5.31 1.98 1.52
CA ALA A 32 4.40 2.32 2.62
C ALA A 32 3.84 3.74 2.47
N ARG A 33 4.69 4.72 2.14
CA ARG A 33 4.26 6.11 1.88
C ARG A 33 3.28 6.18 0.71
N TYR A 34 3.50 5.41 -0.36
CA TYR A 34 2.55 5.33 -1.46
C TYR A 34 1.20 4.74 -1.02
N LEU A 35 1.19 3.65 -0.24
CA LEU A 35 -0.05 3.04 0.24
C LEU A 35 -0.86 3.98 1.15
N THR A 36 -0.18 4.83 1.91
CA THR A 36 -0.80 5.70 2.94
C THR A 36 -0.93 7.17 2.53
N ASN A 37 -0.66 7.52 1.27
CA ASN A 37 -0.74 8.91 0.78
C ASN A 37 -2.17 9.48 0.63
N GLY A 38 -3.21 8.69 0.96
CA GLY A 38 -4.62 9.08 0.84
C GLY A 38 -5.21 8.95 -0.57
N ASN A 39 -4.38 8.84 -1.60
CA ASN A 39 -4.83 8.66 -3.00
C ASN A 39 -5.01 7.17 -3.36
N HIS A 40 -4.56 6.25 -2.51
CA HIS A 40 -4.68 4.82 -2.80
C HIS A 40 -6.15 4.35 -2.68
N PRO A 41 -6.79 3.90 -3.78
CA PRO A 41 -8.24 3.70 -3.82
C PRO A 41 -8.74 2.55 -2.92
N LEU A 42 -7.89 1.52 -2.73
CA LEU A 42 -8.29 0.30 -2.03
C LEU A 42 -7.87 0.24 -0.55
N VAL A 43 -6.82 0.97 -0.14
CA VAL A 43 -6.22 0.76 1.20
C VAL A 43 -7.22 1.09 2.29
N ALA A 44 -7.88 2.25 2.21
CA ALA A 44 -8.92 2.64 3.16
C ALA A 44 -10.06 1.63 3.19
N ARG A 45 -10.61 1.25 2.03
CA ARG A 45 -11.74 0.31 1.92
C ARG A 45 -11.41 -1.06 2.54
N VAL A 46 -10.22 -1.59 2.24
CA VAL A 46 -9.77 -2.89 2.76
C VAL A 46 -9.53 -2.85 4.27
N LEU A 47 -8.92 -1.79 4.80
CA LEU A 47 -8.71 -1.63 6.24
C LEU A 47 -10.02 -1.53 7.00
N VAL A 48 -10.95 -0.70 6.53
CA VAL A 48 -12.29 -0.56 7.14
C VAL A 48 -13.00 -1.90 7.16
N ASN A 49 -13.02 -2.61 6.03
CA ASN A 49 -13.67 -3.91 5.95
C ASN A 49 -13.03 -4.93 6.91
N ARG A 50 -11.70 -4.93 7.02
CA ARG A 50 -10.97 -5.81 7.94
C ARG A 50 -11.30 -5.50 9.40
N ILE A 51 -11.26 -4.23 9.81
CA ILE A 51 -11.59 -3.81 11.17
C ILE A 51 -13.03 -4.21 11.51
N TRP A 52 -13.96 -3.92 10.59
CA TRP A 52 -15.36 -4.27 10.78
C TRP A 52 -15.57 -5.78 10.91
N MET A 53 -14.96 -6.58 10.04
CA MET A 53 -15.01 -8.04 10.12
C MET A 53 -14.49 -8.55 11.47
N HIS A 54 -13.39 -8.00 11.99
CA HIS A 54 -12.85 -8.39 13.29
C HIS A 54 -13.77 -7.99 14.46
N HIS A 55 -14.60 -6.96 14.30
CA HIS A 55 -15.48 -6.46 15.36
C HIS A 55 -16.89 -7.09 15.33
N PHE A 56 -17.43 -7.33 14.13
CA PHE A 56 -18.82 -7.76 13.93
C PHE A 56 -18.96 -9.15 13.32
N GLY A 57 -17.87 -9.82 12.98
CA GLY A 57 -17.86 -11.19 12.44
C GLY A 57 -18.37 -11.31 10.99
N SER A 58 -18.65 -10.20 10.32
CA SER A 58 -19.09 -10.15 8.91
C SER A 58 -18.45 -8.97 8.21
N ALA A 59 -18.15 -9.09 6.91
CA ALA A 59 -17.58 -8.02 6.11
C ALA A 59 -18.63 -6.97 5.70
N LEU A 60 -18.20 -5.73 5.51
CA LEU A 60 -18.94 -4.71 4.76
C LEU A 60 -18.63 -4.92 3.27
N VAL A 61 -19.50 -5.63 2.56
CA VAL A 61 -19.46 -5.76 1.09
C VAL A 61 -20.75 -5.26 0.50
#